data_AF-A0A1M2URX4-F1
#
_entry.id   AF-A0A1M2URX4-F1
#
_cell.length_a   1.000
_cell.length_b   1.000
_cell.length_c   1.000
_cell.angle_alpha   90.00
_cell.angle_beta   90.00
_cell.angle_gamma   90.00
#
_symmetry.space_group_name_H-M   'P 1'
#
loop_
_entity.id
_entity.type
_entity.pdbx_description
1 polymer ?
#
loop_
_entity_poly.entity_id
_entity_poly.type
_entity_poly.pdbx_seq_one_letter_code
_entity_poly.pdbx_strand_id
1 'polypeptide(L)'
;MSLDNEQWYAAGWAEELDAGPLTRRIAGRMITVERLSSRRVLAWSGDTEKVRIVLKNRLIWVKFGWALEGEQSEIPDFDCLDLTNDYTFTEGGVNWLDVSCDLFLNNLLDLQNFEKERPQSLFSGVAKLKPLSARYEAGRLRIDCLSSRSTPDFLFIITRAVRSDNPVDYWANVRFETASNMFVDSGISAPDEPRSTGKRLSSVHIVVPETERSCWYFWMFFRDYSKDAEELTSLLERSYQKTILFRAEMLKDRFSDSTDHLDYVDAIQA
;
A
#
# COMPACT_ATOMS: atom_id res chain seq x y z
N MET A 1 -8.20 13.15 -7.46
CA MET A 1 -9.14 12.20 -6.88
C MET A 1 -10.31 12.97 -6.30
N SER A 2 -11.55 12.65 -6.66
CA SER A 2 -12.72 13.24 -6.01
C SER A 2 -12.86 12.70 -4.58
N LEU A 3 -13.32 13.56 -3.66
CA LEU A 3 -13.68 13.19 -2.29
C LEU A 3 -15.06 12.48 -2.29
N ASP A 4 -15.12 11.35 -2.98
CA ASP A 4 -16.36 10.60 -3.23
C ASP A 4 -16.94 10.00 -1.95
N ASN A 5 -18.23 10.19 -1.74
CA ASN A 5 -18.95 9.67 -0.59
C ASN A 5 -19.32 8.19 -0.75
N GLU A 6 -19.35 7.66 -1.97
CA GLU A 6 -19.90 6.32 -2.23
C GLU A 6 -18.89 5.18 -2.16
N GLN A 7 -17.63 5.45 -1.78
CA GLN A 7 -16.57 4.44 -1.66
C GLN A 7 -16.09 4.22 -0.22
N TRP A 8 -15.45 3.07 -0.01
CA TRP A 8 -14.79 2.72 1.24
C TRP A 8 -13.36 3.26 1.30
N TYR A 9 -13.01 3.89 2.42
CA TYR A 9 -11.66 4.37 2.70
C TYR A 9 -11.07 3.66 3.90
N ALA A 10 -9.78 3.35 3.84
CA ALA A 10 -9.03 2.97 5.03
C ALA A 10 -8.86 4.19 5.94
N ALA A 11 -9.30 4.05 7.20
CA ALA A 11 -9.12 5.06 8.23
C ALA A 11 -7.91 4.78 9.11
N GLY A 12 -7.40 3.55 9.15
CA GLY A 12 -6.29 3.13 10.00
C GLY A 12 -6.16 1.62 10.12
N TRP A 13 -5.11 1.17 10.78
CA TRP A 13 -4.98 -0.23 11.22
C TRP A 13 -5.83 -0.46 12.46
N ALA A 14 -6.45 -1.63 12.58
CA ALA A 14 -7.33 -1.96 13.69
C ALA A 14 -6.59 -1.95 15.04
N GLU A 15 -5.29 -2.26 15.01
CA GLU A 15 -4.35 -2.25 16.13
C GLU A 15 -4.06 -0.81 16.63
N GLU A 16 -4.24 0.23 15.82
CA GLU A 16 -4.11 1.63 16.29
C GLU A 16 -5.11 1.94 17.43
N LEU A 17 -6.26 1.26 17.45
CA LEU A 17 -7.28 1.44 18.50
C LEU A 17 -6.87 0.88 19.86
N ASP A 18 -5.82 0.06 19.92
CA ASP A 18 -5.33 -0.51 21.18
C ASP A 18 -4.53 0.54 21.99
N ALA A 19 -4.02 1.59 21.31
CA ALA A 19 -3.40 2.74 21.95
C ALA A 19 -4.42 3.79 22.44
N GLY A 20 -5.69 3.70 22.01
CA GLY A 20 -6.77 4.61 22.38
C GLY A 20 -7.63 5.06 21.20
N PRO A 21 -8.49 6.07 21.40
CA PRO A 21 -9.31 6.62 20.32
C PRO A 21 -8.46 7.20 19.19
N LEU A 22 -8.76 6.82 17.95
CA LEU A 22 -8.14 7.35 16.74
C LEU A 22 -8.97 8.50 16.20
N THR A 23 -8.39 9.69 16.04
CA THR A 23 -9.04 10.81 15.35
C THR A 23 -8.24 11.19 14.13
N ARG A 24 -8.88 11.17 12.96
CA ARG A 24 -8.22 11.36 11.66
C ARG A 24 -9.15 12.05 10.67
N ARG A 25 -8.62 12.90 9.80
CA ARG A 25 -9.37 13.43 8.65
C ARG A 25 -9.26 12.46 7.49
N ILE A 26 -10.39 11.97 6.99
CA ILE A 26 -10.47 11.03 5.88
C ILE A 26 -11.44 11.59 4.84
N ALA A 27 -11.00 11.71 3.60
CA ALA A 27 -11.74 12.30 2.50
C ALA A 27 -12.40 13.65 2.87
N GLY A 28 -11.62 14.55 3.48
CA GLY A 28 -12.06 15.88 3.92
C GLY A 28 -12.76 15.92 5.28
N ARG A 29 -13.16 14.78 5.85
CA ARG A 29 -14.06 14.70 7.02
C ARG A 29 -13.35 14.25 8.27
N MET A 30 -13.60 14.92 9.39
CA MET A 30 -13.07 14.48 10.67
C MET A 30 -13.86 13.27 11.17
N ILE A 31 -13.16 12.16 11.43
CA ILE A 31 -13.72 11.00 12.11
C ILE A 31 -12.98 10.77 13.42
N THR A 32 -13.70 10.27 14.41
CA THR A 32 -13.10 9.65 15.59
C THR A 32 -13.62 8.23 15.71
N VAL A 33 -12.72 7.28 15.92
CA VAL A 33 -12.98 5.85 16.07
C VAL A 33 -12.46 5.41 17.43
N GLU A 34 -13.27 4.69 18.19
CA GLU A 34 -12.89 4.19 19.52
C GLU A 34 -13.28 2.72 19.67
N ARG A 35 -12.39 1.93 20.28
CA ARG A 35 -12.68 0.58 20.75
C ARG A 35 -13.15 0.63 22.20
N LEU A 36 -14.42 0.30 22.43
CA LEU A 36 -14.98 0.19 23.77
C LEU A 36 -14.40 -1.01 24.52
N SER A 37 -14.52 -1.01 25.85
CA SER A 37 -14.16 -2.16 26.71
C SER A 37 -14.88 -3.46 26.32
N SER A 38 -16.07 -3.35 25.71
CA SER A 38 -16.83 -4.47 25.15
C SER A 38 -16.25 -5.05 23.85
N ARG A 39 -15.13 -4.52 23.35
CA ARG A 39 -14.53 -4.75 22.02
C ARG A 39 -15.34 -4.26 20.83
N ARG A 40 -16.53 -3.70 21.05
CA ARG A 40 -17.27 -2.99 20.00
C ARG A 40 -16.52 -1.73 19.58
N VAL A 41 -16.55 -1.44 18.29
CA VAL A 41 -16.00 -0.19 17.73
C VAL A 41 -17.12 0.77 17.41
N LEU A 42 -16.95 2.03 17.81
CA LEU A 42 -17.81 3.14 17.46
C LEU A 42 -17.02 4.17 16.67
N ALA A 43 -17.72 4.93 15.82
CA ALA A 43 -17.21 6.17 15.27
C ALA A 43 -18.34 7.15 15.05
N TRP A 44 -17.91 8.39 14.99
CA TRP A 44 -18.74 9.53 14.66
C TRP A 44 -17.92 10.45 13.77
N SER A 45 -18.64 11.19 12.91
CA SER A 45 -18.08 12.30 12.16
C SER A 45 -18.24 13.58 12.98
N GLY A 46 -17.21 14.44 12.96
CA GLY A 46 -17.31 15.80 13.49
C GLY A 46 -18.24 16.70 12.65
N ASP A 47 -18.50 16.31 11.40
CA ASP A 47 -19.15 17.13 10.37
C ASP A 47 -20.65 16.80 10.20
N THR A 48 -21.31 16.22 11.21
CA THR A 48 -22.75 15.83 11.26
C THR A 48 -23.23 14.75 10.27
N GLU A 49 -22.38 14.32 9.35
CA GLU A 49 -22.68 13.19 8.46
C GLU A 49 -22.64 11.84 9.19
N LYS A 50 -23.49 10.89 8.75
CA LYS A 50 -23.38 9.50 9.22
C LYS A 50 -22.09 8.88 8.65
N VAL A 51 -21.42 8.10 9.50
CA VAL A 51 -20.27 7.28 9.12
C VAL A 51 -20.59 5.82 9.42
N ARG A 52 -20.31 4.94 8.46
CA ARG A 52 -20.31 3.50 8.69
C ARG A 52 -18.88 3.02 8.83
N ILE A 53 -18.64 2.13 9.78
CA ILE A 53 -17.34 1.50 10.01
C ILE A 53 -17.46 0.00 9.84
N VAL A 54 -16.42 -0.60 9.28
CA VAL A 54 -16.21 -2.05 9.31
C VAL A 54 -14.76 -2.33 9.70
N LEU A 55 -14.54 -3.22 10.66
CA LEU A 55 -13.23 -3.82 10.84
C LEU A 55 -13.13 -5.06 9.94
N LYS A 56 -12.19 -5.06 8.99
CA LYS A 56 -11.96 -6.19 8.07
C LYS A 56 -10.50 -6.18 7.64
N ASN A 57 -9.87 -7.36 7.54
CA ASN A 57 -8.49 -7.52 7.08
C ASN A 57 -7.50 -6.62 7.85
N ARG A 58 -7.64 -6.57 9.19
CA ARG A 58 -6.83 -5.72 10.09
C ARG A 58 -6.92 -4.22 9.84
N LEU A 59 -7.86 -3.76 9.00
CA LEU A 59 -8.09 -2.36 8.69
C LEU A 59 -9.40 -1.87 9.30
N ILE A 60 -9.42 -0.57 9.59
CA ILE A 60 -10.61 0.21 9.90
C ILE A 60 -11.10 0.80 8.58
N TRP A 61 -12.21 0.31 8.06
CA TRP A 61 -12.84 0.83 6.86
C TRP A 61 -13.96 1.79 7.21
N VAL A 62 -14.01 2.94 6.54
CA VAL A 62 -15.08 3.92 6.69
C VAL A 62 -15.75 4.24 5.37
N LYS A 63 -17.06 4.43 5.41
CA LYS A 63 -17.87 4.95 4.30
C LYS A 63 -18.74 6.09 4.83
N PHE A 64 -18.80 7.18 4.07
CA PHE A 64 -19.58 8.35 4.40
C PHE A 64 -20.92 8.31 3.66
N GLY A 65 -21.92 9.05 4.13
CA GLY A 65 -23.17 9.23 3.38
C GLY A 65 -24.43 8.99 4.18
N TRP A 66 -25.55 9.44 3.61
CA TRP A 66 -26.85 9.49 4.28
C TRP A 66 -27.65 8.21 4.06
N ALA A 67 -27.54 7.65 2.86
CA ALA A 67 -27.86 6.26 2.58
C ALA A 67 -26.61 5.45 2.95
N LEU A 68 -26.61 4.74 4.09
CA LEU A 68 -25.56 3.77 4.41
C LEU A 68 -25.69 2.50 3.54
N GLU A 69 -26.09 2.69 2.29
CA GLU A 69 -26.16 1.69 1.24
C GLU A 69 -24.75 1.41 0.75
N GLY A 70 -24.41 0.14 0.72
CA GLY A 70 -23.05 -0.33 0.48
C GLY A 70 -22.88 -1.65 1.19
N GLU A 71 -22.77 -2.72 0.43
CA GLU A 71 -22.53 -4.03 1.02
C GLU A 71 -21.09 -4.12 1.55
N GLN A 72 -20.87 -4.90 2.60
CA GLN A 72 -19.50 -5.21 3.06
C GLN A 72 -18.68 -5.93 1.97
N SER A 73 -19.35 -6.48 0.96
CA SER A 73 -18.76 -7.06 -0.25
C SER A 73 -18.05 -6.03 -1.15
N GLU A 74 -18.36 -4.74 -1.02
CA GLU A 74 -17.70 -3.65 -1.76
C GLU A 74 -16.32 -3.27 -1.18
N ILE A 75 -16.00 -3.70 0.05
CA ILE A 75 -14.71 -3.41 0.67
C ILE A 75 -13.61 -4.18 -0.10
N PRO A 76 -12.52 -3.50 -0.50
CA PRO A 76 -11.37 -4.14 -1.14
C PRO A 76 -10.91 -5.41 -0.41
N ASP A 77 -10.51 -6.40 -1.18
CA ASP A 77 -10.21 -7.73 -0.65
C ASP A 77 -8.75 -7.81 -0.22
N PHE A 78 -8.49 -7.72 1.08
CA PHE A 78 -7.15 -7.87 1.64
C PHE A 78 -7.06 -9.08 2.58
N ASP A 79 -7.72 -10.18 2.24
CA ASP A 79 -7.68 -11.43 3.04
C ASP A 79 -6.24 -11.94 3.27
N CYS A 80 -5.28 -11.53 2.42
CA CYS A 80 -3.86 -11.77 2.63
C CYS A 80 -3.32 -11.25 3.97
N LEU A 81 -3.93 -10.20 4.55
CA LEU A 81 -3.54 -9.63 5.84
C LEU A 81 -3.92 -10.52 7.03
N ASP A 82 -4.85 -11.46 6.84
CA ASP A 82 -5.31 -12.37 7.88
C ASP A 82 -4.52 -13.70 7.91
N LEU A 83 -3.60 -13.91 6.95
CA LEU A 83 -2.75 -15.11 6.82
C LEU A 83 -1.58 -15.17 7.83
N THR A 84 -1.85 -14.81 9.09
CA THR A 84 -0.88 -14.68 10.19
C THR A 84 -0.21 -15.99 10.61
N ASN A 85 -0.80 -17.14 10.28
CA ASN A 85 -0.16 -18.44 10.49
C ASN A 85 0.93 -18.73 9.46
N ASP A 86 0.75 -18.25 8.22
CA ASP A 86 1.62 -18.58 7.09
C ASP A 86 2.74 -17.54 6.94
N TYR A 87 2.49 -16.28 7.27
CA TYR A 87 3.43 -15.18 7.07
C TYR A 87 3.78 -14.45 8.36
N THR A 88 4.98 -13.86 8.40
CA THR A 88 5.36 -12.84 9.39
C THR A 88 5.13 -11.46 8.78
N PHE A 89 4.45 -10.60 9.52
CA PHE A 89 4.05 -9.25 9.12
C PHE A 89 4.91 -8.18 9.80
N THR A 90 5.04 -7.03 9.14
CA THR A 90 5.39 -5.76 9.80
C THR A 90 4.23 -5.25 10.67
N GLU A 91 4.48 -4.32 11.60
CA GLU A 91 3.44 -3.77 12.50
C GLU A 91 2.35 -2.95 11.78
N GLY A 92 2.59 -2.54 10.53
CA GLY A 92 1.68 -1.72 9.73
C GLY A 92 2.06 -0.25 9.82
N GLY A 93 2.64 0.28 8.74
CA GLY A 93 3.07 1.66 8.69
C GLY A 93 1.93 2.60 8.32
N VAL A 94 1.98 3.82 8.89
CA VAL A 94 1.04 4.90 8.63
C VAL A 94 1.80 6.21 8.48
N ASN A 95 1.64 6.87 7.34
CA ASN A 95 2.31 8.13 7.05
C ASN A 95 1.27 9.18 6.68
N TRP A 96 1.29 10.32 7.37
CA TRP A 96 0.65 11.53 6.87
C TRP A 96 1.60 12.22 5.90
N LEU A 97 1.10 12.55 4.72
CA LEU A 97 1.88 13.13 3.63
C LEU A 97 1.20 14.43 3.17
N ASP A 98 1.96 15.51 3.20
CA ASP A 98 1.58 16.82 2.64
C ASP A 98 1.85 16.85 1.13
N VAL A 99 1.23 15.90 0.44
CA VAL A 99 1.21 15.74 -1.02
C VAL A 99 -0.18 15.21 -1.39
N SER A 100 -0.73 15.66 -2.51
CA SER A 100 -2.04 15.18 -2.96
C SER A 100 -2.02 13.67 -3.23
N CYS A 101 -3.16 13.03 -3.02
CA CYS A 101 -3.30 11.58 -3.19
C CYS A 101 -2.90 11.13 -4.60
N ASP A 102 -3.27 11.87 -5.65
CA ASP A 102 -2.94 11.50 -7.04
C ASP A 102 -1.44 11.60 -7.32
N LEU A 103 -0.80 12.69 -6.88
CA LEU A 103 0.64 12.89 -7.07
C LEU A 103 1.43 11.78 -6.37
N PHE A 104 1.04 11.45 -5.14
CA PHE A 104 1.72 10.40 -4.39
C PHE A 104 1.45 9.00 -4.97
N LEU A 105 0.22 8.70 -5.39
CA LEU A 105 -0.10 7.43 -6.05
C LEU A 105 0.70 7.27 -7.36
N ASN A 106 0.70 8.29 -8.22
CA ASN A 106 1.50 8.28 -9.46
C ASN A 106 2.99 8.10 -9.17
N ASN A 107 3.48 8.74 -8.12
CA ASN A 107 4.86 8.52 -7.68
C ASN A 107 5.09 7.06 -7.32
N LEU A 108 4.22 6.41 -6.52
CA LEU A 108 4.36 5.00 -6.15
C LEU A 108 4.42 4.08 -7.35
N LEU A 109 3.60 4.36 -8.38
CA LEU A 109 3.53 3.58 -9.62
C LEU A 109 4.79 3.70 -10.48
N ASP A 110 5.48 4.84 -10.43
CA ASP A 110 6.67 5.08 -11.24
C ASP A 110 7.97 4.58 -10.57
N LEU A 111 8.01 3.28 -10.28
CA LEU A 111 9.19 2.64 -9.69
C LEU A 111 10.39 2.66 -10.62
N GLN A 112 10.18 2.61 -11.94
CA GLN A 112 11.28 2.60 -12.92
C GLN A 112 12.01 3.93 -12.96
N ASN A 113 11.30 5.06 -12.98
CA ASN A 113 11.96 6.36 -12.93
C ASN A 113 12.62 6.59 -11.56
N PHE A 114 11.97 6.17 -10.47
CA PHE A 114 12.57 6.26 -9.15
C PHE A 114 13.88 5.48 -9.06
N GLU A 115 13.96 4.26 -9.61
CA GLU A 115 15.21 3.50 -9.63
C GLU A 115 16.29 4.17 -10.49
N LYS A 116 15.95 4.77 -11.63
CA LYS A 116 16.92 5.53 -12.46
C LYS A 116 17.55 6.68 -11.68
N GLU A 117 16.75 7.42 -10.92
CA GLU A 117 17.22 8.52 -10.09
C GLU A 117 17.95 8.02 -8.84
N ARG A 118 17.54 6.86 -8.30
CA ARG A 118 18.01 6.27 -7.04
C ARG A 118 18.33 4.77 -7.19
N PRO A 119 19.43 4.43 -7.90
CA PRO A 119 19.78 3.05 -8.21
C PRO A 119 20.22 2.21 -7.00
N GLN A 120 20.51 2.87 -5.87
CA GLN A 120 20.87 2.23 -4.59
C GLN A 120 19.70 2.20 -3.59
N SER A 121 18.48 2.44 -4.04
CA SER A 121 17.29 2.40 -3.18
C SER A 121 16.82 0.97 -2.90
N LEU A 122 15.82 0.84 -2.02
CA LEU A 122 15.16 -0.45 -1.74
C LEU A 122 14.51 -1.10 -2.95
N PHE A 123 14.20 -0.32 -3.98
CA PHE A 123 13.55 -0.81 -5.20
C PHE A 123 14.56 -1.07 -6.33
N SER A 124 15.85 -1.17 -5.99
CA SER A 124 16.90 -1.52 -6.95
C SER A 124 16.69 -2.95 -7.44
N GLY A 125 16.36 -3.10 -8.73
CA GLY A 125 15.98 -4.36 -9.34
C GLY A 125 14.57 -4.37 -9.93
N VAL A 126 13.68 -3.47 -9.51
CA VAL A 126 12.29 -3.40 -10.00
C VAL A 126 12.23 -3.07 -11.49
N ALA A 127 13.13 -2.24 -12.02
CA ALA A 127 13.18 -1.90 -13.45
C ALA A 127 13.50 -3.09 -14.36
N LYS A 128 13.95 -4.22 -13.80
CA LYS A 128 14.19 -5.46 -14.55
C LYS A 128 12.90 -6.25 -14.78
N LEU A 129 11.84 -5.97 -14.02
CA LEU A 129 10.55 -6.60 -14.17
C LEU A 129 9.91 -6.15 -15.49
N LYS A 130 9.42 -7.13 -16.25
CA LYS A 130 8.70 -6.89 -17.49
C LYS A 130 7.24 -7.31 -17.32
N PRO A 131 6.28 -6.50 -17.76
CA PRO A 131 4.88 -6.90 -17.75
C PRO A 131 4.69 -8.06 -18.73
N LEU A 132 4.12 -9.16 -18.23
CA LEU A 132 3.71 -10.31 -19.03
C LEU A 132 2.27 -10.17 -19.50
N SER A 133 1.41 -9.59 -18.65
CA SER A 133 0.01 -9.33 -19.00
C SER A 133 -0.56 -8.21 -18.14
N ALA A 134 -1.58 -7.54 -18.66
CA ALA A 134 -2.42 -6.60 -17.93
C ALA A 134 -3.88 -6.92 -18.23
N ARG A 135 -4.71 -7.05 -17.18
CA ARG A 135 -6.14 -7.36 -17.30
C ARG A 135 -6.94 -6.48 -16.36
N TYR A 136 -8.06 -5.93 -16.85
CA TYR A 136 -9.03 -5.21 -16.04
C TYR A 136 -10.30 -6.05 -15.93
N GLU A 137 -10.60 -6.55 -14.74
CA GLU A 137 -11.70 -7.48 -14.49
C GLU A 137 -12.36 -7.15 -13.15
N ALA A 138 -13.70 -7.09 -13.13
CA ALA A 138 -14.49 -6.84 -11.92
C ALA A 138 -14.03 -5.61 -11.11
N GLY A 139 -13.70 -4.51 -11.80
CA GLY A 139 -13.26 -3.27 -11.15
C GLY A 139 -11.80 -3.26 -10.68
N ARG A 140 -11.02 -4.30 -11.02
CA ARG A 140 -9.63 -4.46 -10.57
C ARG A 140 -8.69 -4.54 -11.76
N LEU A 141 -7.61 -3.75 -11.73
CA LEU A 141 -6.50 -3.89 -12.68
C LEU A 141 -5.47 -4.85 -12.10
N ARG A 142 -5.12 -5.89 -12.86
CA ARG A 142 -4.06 -6.84 -12.53
C ARG A 142 -2.95 -6.76 -13.55
N ILE A 143 -1.71 -6.66 -13.08
CA ILE A 143 -0.51 -6.63 -13.90
C ILE A 143 0.43 -7.73 -13.39
N ASP A 144 0.70 -8.71 -14.24
CA ASP A 144 1.63 -9.79 -13.90
C ASP A 144 3.01 -9.44 -14.45
N CYS A 145 4.02 -9.31 -13.58
CA CYS A 145 5.39 -9.01 -14.00
C CYS A 145 6.35 -10.15 -13.66
N LEU A 146 7.37 -10.33 -14.51
CA LEU A 146 8.43 -11.31 -14.31
C LEU A 146 9.78 -10.78 -14.82
N SER A 147 10.85 -11.16 -14.12
CA SER A 147 12.23 -11.06 -14.58
C SER A 147 12.90 -12.41 -14.37
N SER A 148 13.27 -13.08 -15.46
CA SER A 148 13.90 -14.41 -15.40
C SER A 148 15.42 -14.31 -15.31
N ARG A 149 16.04 -15.19 -14.52
CA ARG A 149 17.51 -15.31 -14.37
C ARG A 149 18.19 -13.97 -14.10
N SER A 150 17.55 -13.15 -13.28
CA SER A 150 17.98 -11.79 -12.96
C SER A 150 18.81 -11.75 -11.68
N THR A 151 19.58 -10.68 -11.48
CA THR A 151 20.14 -10.40 -10.16
C THR A 151 19.02 -10.01 -9.20
N PRO A 152 19.00 -10.54 -7.96
CA PRO A 152 17.93 -10.30 -7.02
C PRO A 152 17.67 -8.82 -6.77
N ASP A 153 16.41 -8.48 -6.51
CA ASP A 153 16.03 -7.17 -6.01
C ASP A 153 16.60 -6.95 -4.59
N PHE A 154 17.03 -5.72 -4.32
CA PHE A 154 17.73 -5.37 -3.08
C PHE A 154 16.91 -5.70 -1.83
N LEU A 155 15.58 -5.62 -1.91
CA LEU A 155 14.69 -5.96 -0.82
C LEU A 155 14.87 -7.42 -0.36
N PHE A 156 14.97 -8.35 -1.30
CA PHE A 156 15.19 -9.78 -1.02
C PHE A 156 16.61 -10.08 -0.50
N ILE A 157 17.58 -9.22 -0.81
CA ILE A 157 18.95 -9.35 -0.30
C ILE A 157 18.99 -8.93 1.17
N ILE A 158 18.44 -7.74 1.51
CA ILE A 158 18.51 -7.22 2.88
C ILE A 158 17.66 -8.03 3.87
N THR A 159 16.58 -8.67 3.40
CA THR A 159 15.77 -9.58 4.20
C THR A 159 16.35 -11.01 4.24
N ARG A 160 17.55 -11.23 3.70
CA ARG A 160 18.24 -12.53 3.67
C ARG A 160 17.44 -13.64 2.96
N ALA A 161 16.55 -13.29 2.04
CA ALA A 161 15.86 -14.26 1.20
C ALA A 161 16.83 -14.94 0.23
N VAL A 162 17.80 -14.20 -0.29
CA VAL A 162 18.78 -14.71 -1.25
C VAL A 162 20.07 -13.92 -1.15
N ARG A 163 21.19 -14.52 -1.58
CA ARG A 163 22.47 -13.83 -1.70
C ARG A 163 22.52 -13.02 -2.99
N SER A 164 23.25 -11.91 -2.98
CA SER A 164 23.36 -11.00 -4.13
C SER A 164 23.95 -11.63 -5.40
N ASP A 165 24.75 -12.70 -5.24
CA ASP A 165 25.42 -13.44 -6.32
C ASP A 165 24.58 -14.58 -6.92
N ASN A 166 23.42 -14.89 -6.32
CA ASN A 166 22.56 -15.98 -6.78
C ASN A 166 21.48 -15.44 -7.75
N PRO A 167 21.47 -15.86 -9.03
CA PRO A 167 20.42 -15.46 -9.95
C PRO A 167 19.07 -16.03 -9.53
N VAL A 168 18.00 -15.28 -9.82
CA VAL A 168 16.61 -15.64 -9.46
C VAL A 168 15.64 -15.34 -10.58
N ASP A 169 14.52 -16.06 -10.58
CA ASP A 169 13.30 -15.62 -11.24
C ASP A 169 12.51 -14.77 -10.25
N TYR A 170 12.33 -13.49 -10.56
CA TYR A 170 11.66 -12.49 -9.73
C TYR A 170 10.30 -12.15 -10.31
N TRP A 171 9.22 -12.32 -9.54
CA TRP A 171 7.88 -11.86 -9.92
C TRP A 171 7.38 -10.74 -9.00
N ALA A 172 6.56 -9.87 -9.56
CA ALA A 172 5.76 -8.90 -8.81
C ALA A 172 4.42 -8.72 -9.53
N ASN A 173 3.41 -9.44 -9.07
CA ASN A 173 2.06 -9.30 -9.59
C ASN A 173 1.37 -8.18 -8.81
N VAL A 174 0.86 -7.17 -9.52
CA VAL A 174 0.22 -6.01 -8.90
C VAL A 174 -1.27 -6.05 -9.15
N ARG A 175 -2.06 -5.84 -8.10
CA ARG A 175 -3.51 -5.70 -8.15
C ARG A 175 -3.90 -4.32 -7.63
N PHE A 176 -4.50 -3.51 -8.49
CA PHE A 176 -5.11 -2.23 -8.14
C PHE A 176 -6.62 -2.36 -8.08
N GLU A 177 -7.20 -1.74 -7.07
CA GLU A 177 -8.63 -1.57 -6.89
C GLU A 177 -8.96 -0.07 -6.76
N THR A 178 -10.24 0.26 -6.76
CA THR A 178 -10.73 1.63 -6.55
C THR A 178 -10.23 2.22 -5.23
N ALA A 179 -10.35 3.54 -5.06
CA ALA A 179 -9.89 4.25 -3.86
C ALA A 179 -8.37 4.06 -3.53
N SER A 180 -7.53 3.90 -4.56
CA SER A 180 -6.06 3.83 -4.42
C SER A 180 -5.57 2.67 -3.54
N ASN A 181 -6.25 1.53 -3.66
CA ASN A 181 -5.90 0.29 -2.97
C ASN A 181 -5.00 -0.58 -3.87
N MET A 182 -3.80 -0.90 -3.39
CA MET A 182 -2.83 -1.70 -4.13
C MET A 182 -2.34 -2.89 -3.28
N PHE A 183 -2.31 -4.06 -3.91
CA PHE A 183 -1.64 -5.25 -3.41
C PHE A 183 -0.54 -5.67 -4.38
N VAL A 184 0.65 -5.95 -3.87
CA VAL A 184 1.80 -6.45 -4.62
C VAL A 184 2.15 -7.84 -4.10
N ASP A 185 1.87 -8.87 -4.90
CA ASP A 185 2.32 -10.24 -4.66
C ASP A 185 3.69 -10.42 -5.31
N SER A 186 4.75 -10.39 -4.49
CA SER A 186 6.12 -10.48 -4.99
C SER A 186 6.90 -11.61 -4.35
N GLY A 187 7.85 -12.14 -5.10
CA GLY A 187 8.69 -13.23 -4.62
C GLY A 187 9.77 -13.63 -5.61
N ILE A 188 10.63 -14.51 -5.15
CA ILE A 188 11.76 -15.04 -5.92
C ILE A 188 11.77 -16.56 -5.88
N SER A 189 12.18 -17.20 -6.97
CA SER A 189 12.56 -18.61 -7.00
C SER A 189 13.95 -18.78 -7.61
N ALA A 190 14.55 -19.95 -7.44
CA ALA A 190 15.70 -20.30 -8.25
C ALA A 190 15.27 -20.35 -9.74
N PRO A 191 16.19 -20.09 -10.68
CA PRO A 191 15.86 -20.09 -12.10
C PRO A 191 15.15 -21.36 -12.56
N ASP A 192 14.07 -21.20 -13.31
CA ASP A 192 13.22 -22.27 -13.84
C ASP A 192 12.52 -23.17 -12.79
N GLU A 193 12.63 -22.84 -11.50
CA GLU A 193 11.88 -23.51 -10.44
C GLU A 193 10.48 -22.90 -10.25
N PRO A 194 9.46 -23.71 -9.90
CA PRO A 194 8.12 -23.21 -9.65
C PRO A 194 8.06 -22.15 -8.55
N ARG A 195 7.18 -21.14 -8.68
CA ARG A 195 6.98 -20.11 -7.65
C ARG A 195 6.61 -20.69 -6.28
N SER A 196 6.00 -21.87 -6.23
CA SER A 196 5.61 -22.56 -4.99
C SER A 196 6.80 -23.05 -4.15
N THR A 197 8.00 -23.15 -4.71
CA THR A 197 9.24 -23.46 -3.96
C THR A 197 10.04 -22.19 -3.64
N GLY A 198 9.56 -21.04 -4.10
CA GLY A 198 10.18 -19.74 -3.90
C GLY A 198 9.93 -19.14 -2.52
N LYS A 199 10.39 -17.90 -2.37
CA LYS A 199 10.26 -17.07 -1.17
C LYS A 199 9.41 -15.85 -1.51
N ARG A 200 8.37 -15.59 -0.74
CA ARG A 200 7.45 -14.47 -0.95
C ARG A 200 7.71 -13.33 0.02
N LEU A 201 7.67 -12.13 -0.52
CA LEU A 201 7.65 -10.88 0.23
C LEU A 201 6.62 -9.97 -0.43
N SER A 202 5.41 -9.98 0.08
CA SER A 202 4.29 -9.29 -0.52
C SER A 202 3.92 -8.07 0.32
N SER A 203 3.19 -7.13 -0.27
CA SER A 203 2.87 -5.87 0.39
C SER A 203 1.52 -5.30 0.01
N VAL A 204 0.92 -4.59 0.96
CA VAL A 204 -0.29 -3.79 0.79
C VAL A 204 0.09 -2.33 0.87
N HIS A 205 -0.50 -1.51 0.00
CA HIS A 205 -0.29 -0.07 -0.07
C HIS A 205 -1.64 0.61 -0.32
N ILE A 206 -2.06 1.50 0.57
CA ILE A 206 -3.35 2.19 0.48
C ILE A 206 -3.09 3.68 0.65
N VAL A 207 -3.49 4.48 -0.34
CA VAL A 207 -3.40 5.95 -0.27
C VAL A 207 -4.81 6.51 -0.08
N VAL A 208 -5.02 7.34 0.92
CA VAL A 208 -6.35 7.88 1.25
C VAL A 208 -6.27 9.40 1.30
N PRO A 209 -7.11 10.13 0.56
CA PRO A 209 -7.09 11.59 0.62
C PRO A 209 -7.45 12.07 2.03
N GLU A 210 -6.68 13.00 2.58
CA GLU A 210 -7.04 13.74 3.79
C GLU A 210 -7.74 15.04 3.38
N THR A 211 -7.11 15.78 2.46
CA THR A 211 -7.62 16.99 1.80
C THR A 211 -7.28 16.91 0.30
N GLU A 212 -7.51 17.98 -0.45
CA GLU A 212 -7.05 18.08 -1.85
C GLU A 212 -5.51 18.05 -1.98
N ARG A 213 -4.78 18.44 -0.93
CA ARG A 213 -3.31 18.61 -0.96
C ARG A 213 -2.54 17.67 -0.05
N SER A 214 -3.24 16.84 0.72
CA SER A 214 -2.64 15.92 1.68
C SER A 214 -3.32 14.56 1.65
N CYS A 215 -2.58 13.51 2.01
CA CYS A 215 -3.09 12.16 2.07
C CYS A 215 -2.49 11.37 3.23
N TRP A 216 -3.19 10.30 3.61
CA TRP A 216 -2.69 9.23 4.45
C TRP A 216 -2.18 8.10 3.56
N TYR A 217 -1.07 7.51 3.97
CA TYR A 217 -0.49 6.36 3.31
C TYR A 217 -0.28 5.22 4.30
N PHE A 218 -0.99 4.12 4.04
CA PHE A 218 -0.92 2.89 4.82
C PHE A 218 -0.13 1.84 4.05
N TRP A 219 0.78 1.15 4.72
CA TRP A 219 1.53 0.07 4.10
C TRP A 219 1.81 -1.07 5.06
N MET A 220 1.91 -2.28 4.53
CA MET A 220 2.33 -3.45 5.31
C MET A 220 3.08 -4.42 4.41
N PHE A 221 4.19 -4.97 4.91
CA PHE A 221 4.91 -6.06 4.28
C PHE A 221 4.70 -7.35 5.05
N PHE A 222 4.75 -8.47 4.32
CA PHE A 222 4.69 -9.79 4.92
C PHE A 222 5.46 -10.82 4.10
N ARG A 223 6.05 -11.79 4.80
CA ARG A 223 6.98 -12.77 4.20
C ARG A 223 6.80 -14.17 4.78
N ASP A 224 7.09 -15.18 3.96
CA ASP A 224 7.00 -16.61 4.33
C ASP A 224 8.35 -17.23 4.71
N TYR A 225 9.43 -16.44 4.71
CA TYR A 225 10.78 -16.85 5.06
C TYR A 225 11.35 -16.03 6.21
N SER A 226 12.34 -16.58 6.93
CA SER A 226 12.98 -15.92 8.08
C SER A 226 11.93 -15.36 9.07
N LYS A 227 10.91 -16.18 9.38
CA LYS A 227 9.70 -15.76 10.09
C LYS A 227 9.98 -15.27 11.51
N ASP A 228 10.95 -15.89 12.18
CA ASP A 228 11.31 -15.55 13.58
C ASP A 228 12.38 -14.46 13.69
N ALA A 229 12.84 -13.91 12.56
CA ALA A 229 13.89 -12.90 12.53
C ALA A 229 13.29 -11.50 12.68
N GLU A 230 12.97 -11.11 13.93
CA GLU A 230 12.45 -9.78 14.26
C GLU A 230 13.36 -8.65 13.76
N GLU A 231 14.68 -8.83 13.80
CA GLU A 231 15.61 -7.80 13.33
C GLU A 231 15.42 -7.45 11.85
N LEU A 232 14.98 -8.42 11.05
CA LEU A 232 14.71 -8.23 9.62
C LEU A 232 13.38 -7.51 9.40
N THR A 233 12.37 -7.79 10.23
CA THR A 233 11.10 -7.04 10.22
C THR A 233 11.38 -5.57 10.50
N SER A 234 12.11 -5.25 11.58
CA SER A 234 12.41 -3.86 11.91
C SER A 234 13.35 -3.18 10.90
N LEU A 235 14.28 -3.91 10.29
CA LEU A 235 15.13 -3.38 9.22
C LEU A 235 14.29 -3.00 8.00
N LEU A 236 13.38 -3.88 7.58
CA LEU A 236 12.47 -3.66 6.46
C LEU A 236 11.61 -2.42 6.71
N GLU A 237 10.99 -2.32 7.89
CA GLU A 237 10.15 -1.19 8.26
C GLU A 237 10.90 0.13 8.24
N ARG A 238 12.04 0.22 8.92
CA ARG A 238 12.84 1.46 8.97
C ARG A 238 13.31 1.88 7.60
N SER A 239 13.77 0.92 6.80
CA SER A 239 14.30 1.22 5.46
C SER A 239 13.17 1.70 4.55
N TYR A 240 12.01 1.03 4.60
CA TYR A 240 10.86 1.37 3.78
C TYR A 240 10.29 2.73 4.15
N GLN A 241 10.12 2.98 5.45
CA GLN A 241 9.69 4.25 6.00
C GLN A 241 10.57 5.40 5.49
N LYS A 242 11.90 5.23 5.56
CA LYS A 242 12.86 6.21 5.07
C LYS A 242 12.70 6.45 3.56
N THR A 243 12.52 5.40 2.77
CA THR A 243 12.33 5.53 1.32
C THR A 243 11.04 6.27 0.96
N ILE A 244 9.94 6.00 1.66
CA ILE A 244 8.65 6.65 1.40
C ILE A 244 8.66 8.13 1.77
N LEU A 245 9.18 8.49 2.96
CA LEU A 245 9.29 9.88 3.35
C LEU A 245 10.19 10.66 2.40
N PHE A 246 11.30 10.04 1.95
CA PHE A 246 12.17 10.62 0.95
C PHE A 246 11.45 10.87 -0.38
N ARG A 247 10.64 9.92 -0.85
CA ARG A 247 9.84 10.07 -2.08
C ARG A 247 8.81 11.19 -1.98
N ALA A 248 8.12 11.30 -0.84
CA ALA A 248 7.18 12.37 -0.60
C ALA A 248 7.86 13.75 -0.61
N GLU A 249 9.04 13.87 0.01
CA GLU A 249 9.81 15.12 0.01
C GLU A 249 10.24 15.54 -1.41
N MET A 250 10.69 14.58 -2.23
CA MET A 250 11.02 14.86 -3.63
C MET A 250 9.84 15.41 -4.43
N LEU A 251 8.61 14.96 -4.14
CA LEU A 251 7.42 15.50 -4.80
C LEU A 251 7.16 16.93 -4.34
N LYS A 252 7.30 17.21 -3.05
CA LYS A 252 7.16 18.58 -2.55
C LYS A 252 8.13 19.52 -3.24
N ASP A 253 9.41 19.17 -3.33
CA ASP A 253 10.42 20.00 -3.99
C ASP A 253 10.11 20.22 -5.49
N ARG A 254 9.57 19.21 -6.17
CA ARG A 254 9.20 19.32 -7.60
C ARG A 254 7.99 20.21 -7.84
N PHE A 255 7.03 20.23 -6.91
CA PHE A 255 5.75 20.91 -7.05
C PHE A 255 5.63 22.16 -6.16
N SER A 256 6.66 22.51 -5.38
CA SER A 256 6.75 23.78 -4.64
C SER A 256 7.00 24.98 -5.54
N ASP A 257 7.62 24.74 -6.71
CA ASP A 257 8.00 25.77 -7.68
C ASP A 257 7.01 25.92 -8.86
N SER A 258 5.99 25.06 -8.97
CA SER A 258 5.00 25.11 -10.04
C SER A 258 3.64 25.59 -9.52
N THR A 259 3.22 26.79 -9.93
CA THR A 259 1.82 27.25 -9.77
C THR A 259 0.84 26.54 -10.70
N ASP A 260 1.32 25.66 -11.59
CA ASP A 260 0.49 24.93 -12.54
C ASP A 260 0.18 23.52 -12.01
N HIS A 261 -1.00 23.39 -11.42
CA HIS A 261 -1.66 22.10 -11.20
C HIS A 261 -2.05 21.53 -12.56
N LEU A 262 -1.14 20.83 -13.24
CA LEU A 262 -1.48 20.08 -14.45
C LEU A 262 -1.99 18.69 -14.06
N ASP A 263 -3.29 18.51 -14.28
CA ASP A 263 -4.03 17.26 -14.20
C ASP A 263 -3.37 16.18 -15.09
N TYR A 264 -2.63 15.27 -14.47
CA TYR A 264 -2.08 14.07 -15.12
C TYR A 264 -3.10 12.91 -15.20
N VAL A 265 -4.35 13.13 -14.73
CA VAL A 265 -5.41 12.12 -14.70
C VAL A 265 -5.89 11.75 -16.11
N ASP A 266 -5.75 12.66 -17.08
CA ASP A 266 -6.22 12.44 -18.46
C ASP A 266 -5.39 11.41 -19.25
N ALA A 267 -4.19 11.07 -18.81
CA ALA A 267 -3.31 10.13 -19.53
C ALA A 267 -3.66 8.64 -19.32
N ILE A 268 -4.57 8.30 -18.39
CA ILE A 268 -4.99 6.92 -18.11
C ILE A 268 -6.35 6.58 -18.77
N GLN A 269 -7.02 7.55 -19.39
CA GLN A 269 -8.32 7.36 -20.04
C GLN A 269 -8.31 7.43 -21.58
N ALA A 270 -7.13 7.42 -22.21
CA ALA A 270 -6.97 7.32 -23.68
C ALA A 270 -6.33 5.98 -24.08
#